data_AF-A0A3N9N8D3-F1
#
_entry.id   AF-A0A3N9N8D3-F1
#
_cell.length_a   1.000
_cell.length_b   1.000
_cell.length_c   1.000
_cell.angle_alpha   90.00
_cell.angle_beta   90.00
_cell.angle_gamma   90.00
#
_symmetry.space_group_name_H-M   'P 1'
#
loop_
_entity.id
_entity.type
_entity.pdbx_description
1 polymer ?
#
loop_
_entity_poly.entity_id
_entity_poly.type
_entity_poly.pdbx_seq_one_letter_code
_entity_poly.pdbx_strand_id
1 'polypeptide(L)'
;MSINNEQEKQSKIIKPYFSCEWIEGGLAFAHDSLHICCEPQGWFHISDFHGGEIPVSAIRSAREQLKDDIQKNDRHNCHRCPKLHYQTWEQKRYLVDIINFSHFYLCNLKCNYCYLQIKNIDARNDKPYNIYPILKSMIEQGQISPGVKVFWGGGEPTILKDFDKIIELLSEIQAFQTFNTNSVVFSSAVYNYLEKSDRFFLTTSIDAGTPETFIKIKGADLFHRTVDN
;
A
#
# COMPACT_ATOMS: atom_id res chain seq x y z
N MET A 1 40.65 -2.00 -43.99
CA MET A 1 39.32 -1.41 -43.72
C MET A 1 38.41 -2.51 -43.21
N SER A 2 38.15 -2.57 -41.91
CA SER A 2 36.95 -3.18 -41.34
C SER A 2 36.77 -2.51 -39.98
N ILE A 3 35.61 -1.92 -39.85
CA ILE A 3 35.27 -0.79 -39.00
C ILE A 3 34.88 -1.30 -37.61
N ASN A 4 35.39 -0.60 -36.60
CA ASN A 4 34.96 -0.65 -35.20
C ASN A 4 33.43 -0.65 -35.09
N ASN A 5 32.89 -1.59 -34.33
CA ASN A 5 31.54 -1.44 -33.77
C ASN A 5 31.49 -2.08 -32.37
N GLU A 6 32.46 -1.75 -31.53
CA GLU A 6 32.25 -1.70 -30.10
C GLU A 6 31.54 -0.38 -29.80
N GLN A 7 30.20 -0.39 -29.95
CA GLN A 7 29.39 0.70 -29.42
C GLN A 7 29.49 0.67 -27.90
N GLU A 8 30.26 1.63 -27.39
CA GLU A 8 30.32 2.05 -26.01
C GLU A 8 28.90 2.12 -25.42
N LYS A 9 28.58 1.18 -24.52
CA LYS A 9 27.55 1.42 -23.51
C LYS A 9 28.08 2.52 -22.60
N GLN A 10 27.82 3.78 -22.95
CA GLN A 10 27.97 4.90 -22.02
C GLN A 10 27.04 4.64 -20.84
N SER A 11 27.60 4.13 -19.74
CA SER A 11 26.93 4.09 -18.45
C SER A 11 26.61 5.53 -18.04
N LYS A 12 25.35 5.93 -18.18
CA LYS A 12 24.88 7.24 -17.73
C LYS A 12 25.17 7.34 -16.24
N ILE A 13 26.12 8.18 -15.84
CA ILE A 13 26.48 8.37 -14.42
C ILE A 13 25.24 8.97 -13.72
N ILE A 14 24.57 8.15 -12.92
CA ILE A 14 23.41 8.60 -12.14
C ILE A 14 23.95 9.37 -10.93
N LYS A 15 23.70 10.69 -10.91
CA LYS A 15 24.08 11.55 -9.79
C LYS A 15 23.22 11.25 -8.56
N PRO A 16 23.76 11.34 -7.34
CA PRO A 16 22.97 11.19 -6.13
C PRO A 16 21.99 12.35 -5.95
N TYR A 17 20.83 12.06 -5.33
CA TYR A 17 19.79 13.03 -5.01
C TYR A 17 18.97 12.58 -3.79
N PHE A 18 18.26 13.51 -3.15
CA PHE A 18 17.35 13.18 -2.05
C PHE A 18 16.09 12.48 -2.59
N SER A 19 15.84 11.25 -2.15
CA SER A 19 14.59 10.53 -2.45
C SER A 19 14.32 9.46 -1.41
N CYS A 20 13.28 8.64 -1.61
CA CYS A 20 12.98 7.47 -0.80
C CYS A 20 12.30 6.38 -1.64
N GLU A 21 12.18 5.15 -1.13
CA GLU A 21 11.55 4.05 -1.86
C GLU A 21 10.12 4.36 -2.31
N TRP A 22 9.35 5.15 -1.53
CA TRP A 22 8.01 5.58 -1.90
C TRP A 22 8.00 6.56 -3.08
N ILE A 23 8.94 7.50 -3.12
CA ILE A 23 9.05 8.44 -4.24
C ILE A 23 9.48 7.70 -5.51
N GLU A 24 10.33 6.70 -5.39
CA GLU A 24 10.80 5.92 -6.54
C GLU A 24 9.76 4.93 -7.09
N GLY A 25 8.97 4.28 -6.23
CA GLY A 25 8.13 3.16 -6.63
C GLY A 25 6.83 3.01 -5.84
N GLY A 26 6.45 3.99 -5.02
CA GLY A 26 5.25 3.96 -4.19
C GLY A 26 3.97 4.31 -4.94
N LEU A 27 2.88 3.63 -4.59
CA LEU A 27 1.51 3.97 -4.98
C LEU A 27 0.57 3.68 -3.81
N ALA A 28 -0.02 4.73 -3.25
CA ALA A 28 -1.02 4.63 -2.19
C ALA A 28 -2.42 4.89 -2.77
N PHE A 29 -3.29 3.90 -2.61
CA PHE A 29 -4.70 3.98 -2.93
C PHE A 29 -5.45 4.57 -1.73
N ALA A 30 -5.86 5.83 -1.83
CA ALA A 30 -6.73 6.49 -0.87
C ALA A 30 -8.20 6.37 -1.30
N HIS A 31 -9.09 6.90 -0.47
CA HIS A 31 -10.55 6.75 -0.60
C HIS A 31 -11.09 7.24 -1.95
N ASP A 32 -10.56 8.36 -2.43
CA ASP A 32 -11.00 9.08 -3.63
C ASP A 32 -9.84 9.53 -4.54
N SER A 33 -8.63 9.04 -4.27
CA SER A 33 -7.41 9.59 -4.87
C SER A 33 -6.24 8.61 -4.83
N LEU A 34 -5.25 8.88 -5.67
CA LEU A 34 -3.95 8.22 -5.67
C LEU A 34 -2.89 9.16 -5.10
N HIS A 35 -1.99 8.59 -4.32
CA HIS A 35 -0.87 9.31 -3.71
C HIS A 35 0.45 8.57 -3.91
N ILE A 36 1.56 9.29 -3.82
CA ILE A 36 2.91 8.69 -3.91
C ILE A 36 3.22 7.88 -2.64
N CYS A 37 2.80 8.36 -1.46
CA CYS A 37 3.12 7.79 -0.16
C CYS A 37 1.93 7.89 0.79
N CYS A 38 1.90 7.03 1.80
CA CYS A 38 0.86 7.01 2.83
C CYS A 38 1.22 7.75 4.13
N GLU A 39 2.44 8.28 4.24
CA GLU A 39 2.90 9.00 5.43
C GLU A 39 2.45 10.47 5.42
N PRO A 40 2.10 11.07 6.58
CA PRO A 40 1.66 12.46 6.64
C PRO A 40 2.62 13.47 5.99
N GLN A 41 3.94 13.24 6.08
CA GLN A 41 4.97 14.12 5.51
C GLN A 41 5.11 13.96 3.99
N GLY A 42 4.62 12.86 3.42
CA GLY A 42 4.78 12.47 2.02
C GLY A 42 3.46 12.27 1.28
N TRP A 43 2.32 12.67 1.84
CA TRP A 43 0.97 12.52 1.29
C TRP A 43 0.76 13.40 0.05
N PHE A 44 1.53 13.14 -1.00
CA PHE A 44 1.56 13.90 -2.25
C PHE A 44 0.54 13.32 -3.22
N HIS A 45 -0.43 14.15 -3.63
CA HIS A 45 -1.51 13.77 -4.53
C HIS A 45 -1.01 13.54 -5.95
N ILE A 46 -1.53 12.52 -6.61
CA ILE A 46 -1.27 12.20 -8.02
C ILE A 46 -2.49 12.57 -8.86
N SER A 47 -3.65 12.06 -8.48
CA SER A 47 -4.92 12.26 -9.18
C SER A 47 -6.09 11.85 -8.30
N ASP A 48 -7.27 12.41 -8.56
CA ASP A 48 -8.51 11.83 -8.08
C ASP A 48 -8.73 10.47 -8.75
N PHE A 49 -9.31 9.51 -8.03
CA PHE A 49 -9.42 8.14 -8.49
C PHE A 49 -10.53 7.38 -7.77
N HIS A 50 -11.41 6.77 -8.55
CA HIS A 50 -12.54 5.96 -8.09
C HIS A 50 -12.58 4.59 -8.78
N GLY A 51 -11.42 4.11 -9.22
CA GLY A 51 -11.26 2.88 -9.98
C GLY A 51 -11.16 3.09 -11.50
N GLY A 52 -10.83 2.00 -12.19
CA GLY A 52 -10.50 2.01 -13.61
C GLY A 52 -9.00 1.83 -13.86
N GLU A 53 -8.55 2.23 -15.05
CA GLU A 53 -7.13 2.16 -15.41
C GLU A 53 -6.33 3.22 -14.65
N ILE A 54 -5.14 2.85 -14.16
CA ILE A 54 -4.29 3.80 -13.44
C ILE A 54 -3.68 4.85 -14.38
N PRO A 55 -3.60 6.13 -13.97
CA PRO A 55 -3.06 7.19 -14.81
C PRO A 55 -1.53 7.20 -14.80
N VAL A 56 -0.91 6.29 -15.55
CA VAL A 56 0.55 6.07 -15.56
C VAL A 56 1.36 7.35 -15.81
N SER A 57 0.91 8.21 -16.72
CA SER A 57 1.57 9.49 -17.01
C SER A 57 1.52 10.43 -15.81
N ALA A 58 0.37 10.53 -15.13
CA ALA A 58 0.22 11.35 -13.93
C ALA A 58 1.11 10.83 -12.78
N ILE A 59 1.18 9.51 -12.59
CA ILE A 59 2.05 8.88 -11.57
C ILE A 59 3.51 9.28 -11.81
N ARG A 60 3.99 9.18 -13.06
CA ARG A 60 5.37 9.56 -13.41
C ARG A 60 5.62 11.05 -13.22
N SER A 61 4.73 11.90 -13.72
CA SER A 61 4.85 13.36 -13.59
C SER A 61 4.86 13.81 -12.12
N ALA A 62 3.98 13.25 -11.29
CA ALA A 62 3.92 13.57 -9.86
C ALA A 62 5.22 13.19 -9.13
N ARG A 63 5.82 12.04 -9.47
CA ARG A 63 7.11 11.63 -8.89
C ARG A 63 8.24 12.55 -9.30
N GLU A 64 8.34 12.90 -10.59
CA GLU A 64 9.37 13.83 -11.05
C GLU A 64 9.20 15.22 -10.42
N GLN A 65 7.97 15.71 -10.32
CA GLN A 65 7.67 16.96 -9.63
C GLN A 65 8.11 16.92 -8.16
N LEU A 66 7.74 15.87 -7.42
CA LEU A 66 8.12 15.75 -6.01
C LEU A 66 9.64 15.64 -5.83
N LYS A 67 10.34 14.91 -6.72
CA LYS A 67 11.81 14.85 -6.69
C LYS A 67 12.44 16.23 -6.90
N ASP A 68 11.95 16.97 -7.88
CA ASP A 68 12.38 18.33 -8.18
C ASP A 68 12.15 19.29 -7.01
N ASP A 69 10.96 19.24 -6.41
CA ASP A 69 10.58 20.09 -5.28
C ASP A 69 11.48 19.82 -4.06
N ILE A 70 11.75 18.55 -3.75
CA ILE A 70 12.63 18.16 -2.63
C ILE A 70 14.07 18.66 -2.86
N GLN A 71 14.58 18.63 -4.10
CA GLN A 71 15.93 19.12 -4.39
C GLN A 71 16.02 20.64 -4.30
N LYS A 72 14.97 21.36 -4.71
CA LYS A 72 14.96 22.84 -4.75
C LYS A 72 14.59 23.46 -3.40
N ASN A 73 13.94 22.72 -2.51
CA ASN A 73 13.42 23.21 -1.25
C ASN A 73 13.85 22.32 -0.07
N ASP A 74 14.89 22.75 0.64
CA ASP A 74 15.41 22.11 1.85
C ASP A 74 14.41 22.12 3.03
N ARG A 75 13.36 22.93 2.96
CA ARG A 75 12.27 22.98 3.95
C ARG A 75 11.06 22.13 3.56
N HIS A 76 11.13 21.38 2.46
CA HIS A 76 10.06 20.45 2.08
C HIS A 76 9.79 19.41 3.20
N ASN A 77 8.52 19.04 3.41
CA ASN A 77 8.11 18.16 4.52
C ASN A 77 8.86 16.81 4.54
N CYS A 78 9.24 16.30 3.35
CA CYS A 78 10.01 15.06 3.23
C CYS A 78 11.40 15.12 3.92
N HIS A 79 12.02 16.30 4.06
CA HIS A 79 13.31 16.43 4.75
C HIS A 79 13.23 16.12 6.25
N ARG A 80 12.02 16.07 6.81
CA ARG A 80 11.76 15.65 8.20
C ARG A 80 11.45 14.15 8.32
N CYS A 81 11.41 13.42 7.21
CA CYS A 81 11.10 12.01 7.18
C CYS A 81 12.40 11.18 7.27
N PRO A 82 12.50 10.22 8.21
CA PRO A 82 13.70 9.39 8.34
C PRO A 82 13.93 8.45 7.14
N LYS A 83 12.94 8.28 6.27
CA LYS A 83 13.03 7.48 5.04
C LYS A 83 13.68 8.23 3.88
N LEU A 84 13.90 9.54 4.00
CA LEU A 84 14.54 10.34 2.95
C LEU A 84 16.06 10.20 3.05
N HIS A 85 16.70 9.82 1.93
CA HIS A 85 18.13 9.60 1.86
C HIS A 85 18.74 10.29 0.64
N TYR A 86 19.92 10.88 0.82
CA TYR A 86 20.76 11.37 -0.28
C TYR A 86 21.67 10.26 -0.76
N GLN A 87 21.34 9.68 -1.91
CA GLN A 87 22.11 8.59 -2.50
C GLN A 87 21.84 8.48 -4.00
N THR A 88 22.59 7.61 -4.68
CA THR A 88 22.30 7.22 -6.05
C THR A 88 21.15 6.22 -6.06
N TRP A 89 20.09 6.53 -6.80
CA TRP A 89 18.91 5.67 -6.94
C TRP A 89 18.95 4.95 -8.28
N GLU A 90 18.73 3.64 -8.25
CA GLU A 90 18.69 2.83 -9.47
C GLU A 90 17.47 3.16 -10.34
N GLN A 91 17.64 3.03 -11.65
CA GLN A 91 16.51 3.15 -12.57
C GLN A 91 15.54 1.99 -12.34
N LYS A 92 14.34 2.30 -11.89
CA LYS A 92 13.30 1.31 -11.65
C LYS A 92 12.81 0.69 -12.96
N ARG A 93 12.79 -0.65 -13.01
CA ARG A 93 12.23 -1.44 -14.12
C ARG A 93 10.70 -1.40 -14.14
N TYR A 94 10.09 -1.41 -12.96
CA TYR A 94 8.65 -1.45 -12.78
C TYR A 94 8.12 -0.07 -12.37
N LEU A 95 6.83 0.16 -12.58
CA LEU A 95 6.18 1.39 -12.15
C LEU A 95 5.98 1.38 -10.63
N VAL A 96 5.69 0.23 -10.03
CA VAL A 96 5.30 0.10 -8.63
C VAL A 96 6.09 -0.99 -7.93
N ASP A 97 6.76 -0.62 -6.85
CA ASP A 97 7.49 -1.51 -5.93
C ASP A 97 6.85 -1.54 -4.53
N ILE A 98 6.02 -0.54 -4.21
CA ILE A 98 5.34 -0.43 -2.93
C ILE A 98 3.89 -0.01 -3.15
N ILE A 99 2.96 -0.74 -2.55
CA ILE A 99 1.52 -0.45 -2.59
C ILE A 99 1.03 -0.21 -1.16
N ASN A 100 0.20 0.81 -0.97
CA ASN A 100 -0.66 0.92 0.20
C ASN A 100 -2.13 0.86 -0.22
N PHE A 101 -2.91 0.01 0.44
CA PHE A 101 -4.36 -0.01 0.31
C PHE A 101 -4.99 0.66 1.53
N SER A 102 -5.49 1.88 1.36
CA SER A 102 -6.26 2.62 2.36
C SER A 102 -7.52 3.26 1.73
N HIS A 103 -8.01 2.68 0.64
CA HIS A 103 -9.12 3.19 -0.17
C HIS A 103 -10.52 2.92 0.41
N PHE A 104 -10.57 2.32 1.59
CA PHE A 104 -11.78 1.85 2.23
C PHE A 104 -11.71 2.11 3.72
N TYR A 105 -12.87 2.35 4.31
CA TYR A 105 -13.11 2.51 5.74
C TYR A 105 -14.01 1.41 6.29
N LEU A 106 -14.69 0.65 5.43
CA LEU A 106 -15.60 -0.42 5.82
C LEU A 106 -14.98 -1.34 6.87
N CYS A 107 -15.68 -1.49 8.00
CA CYS A 107 -15.24 -2.29 9.13
C CYS A 107 -16.45 -2.92 9.82
N ASN A 108 -16.28 -4.16 10.28
CA ASN A 108 -17.29 -4.94 11.02
C ASN A 108 -17.22 -4.72 12.55
N LEU A 109 -16.33 -3.84 13.03
CA LEU A 109 -16.22 -3.44 14.44
C LEU A 109 -16.33 -1.91 14.59
N LYS A 110 -16.56 -1.44 15.83
CA LYS A 110 -16.67 -0.01 16.16
C LYS A 110 -15.75 0.34 17.33
N CYS A 111 -14.44 0.16 17.12
CA CYS A 111 -13.46 0.33 18.18
C CYS A 111 -13.46 1.76 18.74
N ASN A 112 -13.52 1.92 20.05
CA ASN A 112 -13.63 3.22 20.70
C ASN A 112 -12.39 4.13 20.54
N TYR A 113 -11.24 3.56 20.17
CA TYR A 113 -10.00 4.27 19.87
C TYR A 113 -9.74 4.46 18.36
N CYS A 114 -10.62 3.94 17.49
CA CYS A 114 -10.38 3.99 16.05
C CYS A 114 -10.43 5.43 15.54
N TYR A 115 -9.45 5.82 14.71
CA TYR A 115 -9.36 7.18 14.18
C TYR A 115 -10.61 7.58 13.37
N LEU A 116 -11.29 6.62 12.73
CA LEU A 116 -12.54 6.86 12.03
C LEU A 116 -13.66 7.26 12.99
N GLN A 117 -13.70 6.65 14.19
CA GLN A 117 -14.66 7.02 15.24
C GLN A 117 -14.31 8.39 15.84
N ILE A 118 -13.03 8.64 16.11
CA ILE A 118 -12.55 9.93 16.64
C ILE A 118 -12.87 11.08 15.65
N LYS A 119 -12.75 10.82 14.34
CA LYS A 119 -13.06 11.79 13.28
C LYS A 119 -14.54 11.82 12.88
N ASN A 120 -15.41 11.04 13.54
CA ASN A 120 -16.83 10.90 13.19
C ASN A 120 -17.08 10.53 11.71
N ILE A 121 -16.21 9.69 11.13
CA ILE A 121 -16.36 9.16 9.77
C ILE A 121 -17.27 7.93 9.81
N ASP A 122 -18.34 7.96 9.01
CA ASP A 122 -19.27 6.82 8.89
C ASP A 122 -18.72 5.73 7.96
N ALA A 123 -17.90 4.86 8.56
CA ALA A 123 -17.33 3.69 7.89
C ALA A 123 -18.36 2.66 7.39
N ARG A 124 -19.58 2.61 7.95
CA ARG A 124 -20.54 1.55 7.63
C ARG A 124 -21.22 1.74 6.29
N ASN A 125 -21.37 3.00 5.87
CA ASN A 125 -21.95 3.37 4.59
C ASN A 125 -20.89 3.58 3.50
N ASP A 126 -19.64 3.23 3.80
CA ASP A 126 -18.55 3.32 2.85
C ASP A 126 -18.78 2.41 1.64
N LYS A 127 -18.46 2.93 0.46
CA LYS A 127 -18.60 2.25 -0.84
C LYS A 127 -17.29 2.37 -1.62
N PRO A 128 -16.23 1.66 -1.19
CA PRO A 128 -14.94 1.73 -1.84
C PRO A 128 -15.02 1.18 -3.27
N TYR A 129 -14.19 1.70 -4.16
CA TYR A 129 -14.02 1.13 -5.49
C TYR A 129 -13.35 -0.25 -5.39
N ASN A 130 -13.65 -1.14 -6.35
CA ASN A 130 -13.08 -2.49 -6.32
C ASN A 130 -11.63 -2.47 -6.79
N ILE A 131 -10.69 -2.78 -5.89
CA ILE A 131 -9.26 -2.81 -6.20
C ILE A 131 -8.84 -4.05 -7.01
N TYR A 132 -9.58 -5.15 -6.94
CA TYR A 132 -9.23 -6.40 -7.63
C TYR A 132 -8.99 -6.24 -9.15
N PRO A 133 -9.93 -5.70 -9.95
CA PRO A 133 -9.72 -5.55 -11.39
C PRO A 133 -8.56 -4.61 -11.74
N ILE A 134 -8.30 -3.62 -10.87
CA ILE A 134 -7.22 -2.65 -11.04
C ILE A 134 -5.87 -3.34 -10.83
N LEU A 135 -5.73 -4.05 -9.70
CA LEU A 135 -4.52 -4.81 -9.39
C LEU A 135 -4.22 -5.86 -10.46
N LYS A 136 -5.24 -6.61 -10.90
CA LYS A 136 -5.13 -7.61 -11.97
C LYS A 136 -4.59 -6.98 -13.26
N SER A 137 -5.18 -5.86 -13.69
CA SER A 137 -4.73 -5.12 -14.87
C SER A 137 -3.28 -4.64 -14.74
N MET A 138 -2.90 -4.09 -13.57
CA MET A 138 -1.53 -3.64 -13.33
C MET A 138 -0.49 -4.78 -13.39
N ILE A 139 -0.84 -5.96 -12.87
CA ILE A 139 0.01 -7.16 -12.95
C ILE A 139 0.13 -7.62 -14.41
N GLU A 140 -0.98 -7.75 -15.13
CA GLU A 140 -1.02 -8.19 -16.54
C GLU A 140 -0.24 -7.25 -17.46
N GLN A 141 -0.26 -5.94 -17.18
CA GLN A 141 0.50 -4.92 -17.91
C GLN A 141 1.98 -4.83 -17.49
N GLY A 142 2.43 -5.67 -16.54
CA GLY A 142 3.82 -5.68 -16.07
C GLY A 142 4.23 -4.41 -15.32
N GLN A 143 3.28 -3.72 -14.69
CA GLN A 143 3.52 -2.44 -14.00
C GLN A 143 4.03 -2.63 -12.57
N ILE A 144 3.70 -3.76 -11.94
CA ILE A 144 4.06 -4.09 -10.55
C ILE A 144 5.28 -5.02 -10.55
N SER A 145 6.23 -4.75 -9.67
CA SER A 145 7.40 -5.62 -9.51
C SER A 145 7.06 -6.95 -8.83
N PRO A 146 7.71 -8.06 -9.23
CA PRO A 146 7.72 -9.28 -8.44
C PRO A 146 8.24 -8.98 -7.02
N GLY A 147 7.55 -9.46 -6.00
CA GLY A 147 7.93 -9.20 -4.62
C GLY A 147 7.57 -7.81 -4.09
N VAL A 148 6.66 -7.08 -4.75
CA VAL A 148 6.11 -5.79 -4.31
C VAL A 148 5.78 -5.80 -2.81
N LYS A 149 6.09 -4.71 -2.11
CA LYS A 149 5.71 -4.53 -0.69
C LYS A 149 4.29 -3.97 -0.62
N VAL A 150 3.40 -4.65 0.09
CA VAL A 150 1.99 -4.26 0.24
C VAL A 150 1.69 -3.95 1.70
N PHE A 151 1.13 -2.77 1.94
CA PHE A 151 0.70 -2.32 3.26
C PHE A 151 -0.82 -2.18 3.29
N TRP A 152 -1.48 -2.93 4.16
CA TRP A 152 -2.91 -2.86 4.35
C TRP A 152 -3.25 -1.86 5.47
N GLY A 153 -3.93 -0.78 5.07
CA GLY A 153 -4.51 0.21 5.96
C GLY A 153 -6.03 0.27 5.79
N GLY A 154 -6.65 1.38 6.23
CA GLY A 154 -8.08 1.61 6.08
C GLY A 154 -8.94 0.95 7.16
N GLY A 155 -9.99 0.25 6.74
CA GLY A 155 -10.94 -0.48 7.59
C GLY A 155 -10.50 -1.91 7.91
N GLU A 156 -11.42 -2.88 7.82
CA GLU A 156 -11.10 -4.31 7.93
C GLU A 156 -10.91 -4.93 6.53
N PRO A 157 -9.70 -5.37 6.14
CA PRO A 157 -9.47 -5.87 4.78
C PRO A 157 -10.27 -7.13 4.44
N THR A 158 -10.48 -8.04 5.39
CA THR A 158 -11.09 -9.36 5.14
C THR A 158 -12.55 -9.29 4.67
N ILE A 159 -13.22 -8.15 4.85
CA ILE A 159 -14.59 -7.91 4.40
C ILE A 159 -14.67 -7.11 3.08
N LEU A 160 -13.52 -6.80 2.47
CA LEU A 160 -13.50 -6.15 1.17
C LEU A 160 -14.04 -7.08 0.08
N LYS A 161 -14.68 -6.47 -0.90
CA LYS A 161 -15.10 -7.18 -2.12
C LYS A 161 -13.88 -7.80 -2.80
N ASP A 162 -14.00 -9.08 -3.15
CA ASP A 162 -12.96 -9.86 -3.83
C ASP A 162 -11.62 -9.98 -3.05
N PHE A 163 -11.64 -9.80 -1.73
CA PHE A 163 -10.43 -9.85 -0.89
C PHE A 163 -9.57 -11.11 -1.10
N ASP A 164 -10.16 -12.30 -1.03
CA ASP A 164 -9.41 -13.55 -1.21
C ASP A 164 -8.71 -13.63 -2.57
N LYS A 165 -9.37 -13.15 -3.65
CA LYS A 165 -8.76 -13.11 -4.99
C LYS A 165 -7.60 -12.11 -5.07
N ILE A 166 -7.66 -11.01 -4.30
CA ILE A 166 -6.57 -10.06 -4.22
C ILE A 166 -5.36 -10.71 -3.54
N ILE A 167 -5.57 -11.45 -2.45
CA ILE A 167 -4.50 -12.19 -1.77
C ILE A 167 -3.88 -13.25 -2.68
N GLU A 168 -4.69 -13.98 -3.46
CA GLU A 168 -4.22 -14.95 -4.46
C GLU A 168 -3.32 -14.29 -5.52
N LEU A 169 -3.77 -13.18 -6.13
CA LEU A 169 -2.95 -12.43 -7.11
C LEU A 169 -1.62 -11.96 -6.51
N LEU A 170 -1.65 -11.44 -5.29
CA LEU A 170 -0.45 -10.99 -4.60
C LEU A 170 0.50 -12.15 -4.27
N SER A 171 -0.05 -13.33 -3.95
CA SER A 171 0.73 -14.55 -3.74
C SER A 171 1.42 -15.04 -5.02
N GLU A 172 0.76 -14.95 -6.18
CA GLU A 172 1.34 -15.37 -7.47
C GLU A 172 2.60 -14.58 -7.84
N ILE A 173 2.61 -13.28 -7.51
CA ILE A 173 3.79 -12.41 -7.71
C ILE A 173 4.72 -12.37 -6.49
N GLN A 174 4.49 -13.24 -5.50
CA GLN A 174 5.27 -13.36 -4.26
C GLN A 174 5.39 -12.04 -3.48
N ALA A 175 4.32 -11.23 -3.46
CA ALA A 175 4.30 -9.94 -2.77
C ALA A 175 4.61 -10.10 -1.27
N PHE A 176 5.40 -9.18 -0.71
CA PHE A 176 5.58 -9.07 0.73
C PHE A 176 4.42 -8.28 1.33
N GLN A 177 3.67 -8.83 2.27
CA GLN A 177 2.47 -8.18 2.81
C GLN A 177 2.61 -7.88 4.30
N THR A 178 2.37 -6.64 4.69
CA THR A 178 2.14 -6.23 6.08
C THR A 178 0.64 -6.04 6.27
N PHE A 179 0.03 -6.96 7.01
CA PHE A 179 -1.41 -7.13 7.10
C PHE A 179 -1.90 -6.92 8.52
N ASN A 180 -2.84 -5.98 8.69
CA ASN A 180 -3.51 -5.72 9.97
C ASN A 180 -4.97 -6.14 9.84
N THR A 181 -5.46 -6.96 10.77
CA THR A 181 -6.85 -7.41 10.80
C THR A 181 -7.37 -7.49 12.23
N ASN A 182 -8.68 -7.43 12.40
CA ASN A 182 -9.34 -7.76 13.66
C ASN A 182 -9.62 -9.26 13.86
N SER A 183 -9.23 -10.11 12.88
CA SER A 183 -9.42 -11.57 12.88
C SER A 183 -10.85 -12.05 13.11
N VAL A 184 -11.88 -11.21 12.94
CA VAL A 184 -13.28 -11.67 13.10
C VAL A 184 -13.71 -12.56 11.93
N VAL A 185 -13.22 -12.27 10.73
CA VAL A 185 -13.54 -13.05 9.52
C VAL A 185 -12.29 -13.81 9.10
N PHE A 186 -12.40 -15.14 9.10
CA PHE A 186 -11.34 -16.02 8.61
C PHE A 186 -11.24 -15.94 7.09
N SER A 187 -10.03 -15.75 6.57
CA SER A 187 -9.72 -15.81 5.13
C SER A 187 -8.87 -17.04 4.84
N SER A 188 -9.42 -17.92 4.01
CA SER A 188 -8.70 -19.11 3.55
C SER A 188 -7.49 -18.74 2.68
N ALA A 189 -7.59 -17.66 1.90
CA ALA A 189 -6.49 -17.17 1.08
C ALA A 189 -5.32 -16.67 1.93
N VAL A 190 -5.59 -15.93 3.01
CA VAL A 190 -4.55 -15.49 3.96
C VAL A 190 -3.89 -16.69 4.65
N TYR A 191 -4.68 -17.62 5.17
CA TYR A 191 -4.16 -18.85 5.79
C TYR A 191 -3.27 -19.63 4.81
N ASN A 192 -3.75 -19.87 3.59
CA ASN A 192 -2.99 -20.58 2.57
C ASN A 192 -1.70 -19.87 2.17
N TYR A 193 -1.65 -18.54 2.20
CA TYR A 193 -0.42 -17.82 1.89
C TYR A 193 0.58 -17.92 3.05
N LEU A 194 0.14 -17.78 4.30
CA LEU A 194 0.97 -17.97 5.50
C LEU A 194 1.60 -19.37 5.57
N GLU A 195 0.84 -20.42 5.26
CA GLU A 195 1.34 -21.80 5.26
C GLU A 195 2.45 -22.05 4.22
N LYS A 196 2.49 -21.25 3.16
CA LYS A 196 3.35 -21.48 1.99
C LYS A 196 4.50 -20.48 1.85
N SER A 197 4.53 -19.43 2.66
CA SER A 197 5.42 -18.29 2.45
C SER A 197 5.77 -17.57 3.74
N ASP A 198 7.01 -17.11 3.84
CA ASP A 198 7.50 -16.22 4.90
C ASP A 198 7.30 -14.73 4.58
N ARG A 199 6.63 -14.42 3.46
CA ARG A 199 6.45 -13.06 2.94
C ARG A 199 5.15 -12.39 3.40
N PHE A 200 4.55 -12.89 4.46
CA PHE A 200 3.30 -12.36 5.00
C PHE A 200 3.42 -12.11 6.51
N PHE A 201 3.39 -10.84 6.91
CA PHE A 201 3.43 -10.42 8.29
C PHE A 201 2.01 -10.03 8.75
N LEU A 202 1.39 -10.89 9.56
CA LEU A 202 0.04 -10.70 10.06
C LEU A 202 0.07 -10.13 11.49
N THR A 203 -0.73 -9.10 11.73
CA THR A 203 -1.00 -8.55 13.07
C THR A 203 -2.49 -8.58 13.37
N THR A 204 -2.87 -9.27 14.44
CA THR A 204 -4.25 -9.33 14.93
C THR A 204 -4.50 -8.28 16.00
N SER A 205 -5.48 -7.41 15.75
CA SER A 205 -5.91 -6.38 16.70
C SER A 205 -6.97 -6.93 17.66
N ILE A 206 -6.55 -7.70 18.68
CA ILE A 206 -7.45 -8.24 19.71
C ILE A 206 -7.84 -7.13 20.71
N ASP A 207 -6.83 -6.41 21.23
CA ASP A 207 -6.92 -5.27 22.16
C ASP A 207 -7.77 -5.49 23.43
N ALA A 208 -8.01 -6.74 23.82
CA ALA A 208 -8.74 -7.10 25.02
C ALA A 208 -8.28 -8.47 25.53
N GLY A 209 -8.31 -8.66 26.86
CA GLY A 209 -8.00 -9.95 27.49
C GLY A 209 -9.24 -10.77 27.87
N THR A 210 -10.45 -10.19 27.79
CA THR A 210 -11.71 -10.84 28.16
C THR A 210 -12.85 -10.44 27.20
N PRO A 211 -13.93 -11.24 27.07
CA PRO A 211 -15.11 -10.87 26.29
C PRO A 211 -15.72 -9.54 26.71
N GLU A 212 -15.82 -9.27 28.01
CA GLU A 212 -16.42 -8.02 28.53
C GLU A 212 -15.60 -6.80 28.13
N THR A 213 -14.27 -6.93 28.15
CA THR A 213 -13.36 -5.86 27.74
C THR A 213 -13.39 -5.67 26.23
N PHE A 214 -13.49 -6.77 25.46
CA PHE A 214 -13.62 -6.72 24.02
C PHE A 214 -14.90 -5.99 23.60
N ILE A 215 -16.04 -6.27 24.23
CA ILE A 215 -17.29 -5.54 23.95
C ILE A 215 -17.12 -4.04 24.21
N LYS A 216 -16.49 -3.65 25.33
CA LYS A 216 -16.26 -2.23 25.67
C LYS A 216 -15.34 -1.52 24.67
N ILE A 217 -14.32 -2.22 24.18
CA ILE A 217 -13.28 -1.65 23.32
C ILE A 217 -13.68 -1.70 21.85
N LYS A 218 -14.14 -2.86 21.35
CA LYS A 218 -14.42 -3.18 19.95
C LYS A 218 -15.88 -2.98 19.55
N GLY A 219 -16.79 -2.95 20.52
CA GLY A 219 -18.21 -2.69 20.31
C GLY A 219 -19.03 -3.89 19.80
N ALA A 220 -18.53 -5.13 19.95
CA ALA A 220 -19.22 -6.35 19.54
C ALA A 220 -18.84 -7.54 20.44
N ASP A 221 -19.74 -8.52 20.58
CA ASP A 221 -19.48 -9.77 21.29
C ASP A 221 -18.90 -10.82 20.35
N LEU A 222 -17.61 -10.66 20.01
CA LEU A 222 -16.91 -11.49 19.02
C LEU A 222 -15.53 -11.96 19.51
N PHE A 223 -15.25 -11.84 20.81
CA PHE A 223 -13.94 -12.16 21.37
C PHE A 223 -13.47 -13.58 21.05
N HIS A 224 -14.29 -14.59 21.35
CA HIS A 224 -13.93 -15.99 21.10
C HIS A 224 -13.67 -16.25 19.62
N ARG A 225 -14.51 -15.72 18.73
CA ARG A 225 -14.29 -15.83 17.28
C ARG A 225 -12.95 -15.21 16.85
N THR A 226 -12.58 -14.05 17.40
CA THR A 226 -11.30 -13.40 17.10
C THR A 226 -10.10 -14.21 17.62
N VAL A 227 -10.24 -14.91 18.75
CA VAL A 227 -9.16 -15.72 19.35
C VAL A 227 -9.05 -17.09 18.67
N ASP A 228 -10.16 -17.66 18.19
CA ASP A 228 -10.19 -18.95 17.52
C ASP A 228 -9.61 -18.90 16.09
N ASN A 229 -9.64 -17.72 15.46
CA ASN A 229 -9.11 -17.46 14.10
C ASN A 229 -7.63 -17.04 14.13
#